data_AF-A0A4Y2EV76-F1
#
_entry.id   AF-A0A4Y2EV76-F1
#
_cell.length_a   1.000
_cell.length_b   1.000
_cell.length_c   1.000
_cell.angle_alpha   90.00
_cell.angle_beta   90.00
_cell.angle_gamma   90.00
#
_symmetry.space_group_name_H-M   'P 1'
#
loop_
_entity.id
_entity.type
_entity.pdbx_description
1 polymer ?
#
loop_
_entity_poly.entity_id
_entity_poly.type
_entity_poly.pdbx_seq_one_letter_code
_entity_poly.pdbx_strand_id
1 'polypeptide(L)'
;MRNLRNQMNFDILQTKKRVEKLVASPAFHAFTIFDDTVVAVQRKLTKLCLNRPIQVGFAILQLSKVFMYDFHYNVILKKYGDKARLLLIDTDSLCYEIATKDLYKDFESMKQYFDFSYYLKHHPLYSHENK
;
A
#
# COMPACT_ATOMS: atom_id res chain seq x y z
N MET A 1 6.73 -0.52 -6.30
CA MET A 1 7.76 0.27 -5.56
C MET A 1 9.03 -0.58 -5.42
N ARG A 2 10.21 -0.10 -5.84
CA ARG A 2 11.45 -0.90 -5.84
C ARG A 2 11.98 -1.12 -4.42
N ASN A 3 12.23 -2.38 -4.04
CA ASN A 3 12.88 -2.73 -2.76
C ASN A 3 14.39 -2.52 -2.86
N LEU A 4 14.93 -1.58 -2.08
CA LEU A 4 16.36 -1.25 -2.09
C LEU A 4 17.22 -2.37 -1.48
N ARG A 5 16.65 -3.25 -0.66
CA ARG A 5 17.38 -4.39 -0.06
C ARG A 5 17.77 -5.45 -1.08
N ASN A 6 17.09 -5.49 -2.22
CA ASN A 6 17.39 -6.41 -3.31
C ASN A 6 18.44 -5.83 -4.27
N GLN A 7 19.01 -4.65 -3.97
CA GLN A 7 20.07 -4.06 -4.77
C GLN A 7 21.43 -4.62 -4.39
N MET A 8 22.32 -4.66 -5.38
CA MET A 8 23.67 -5.17 -5.28
C MET A 8 24.59 -4.20 -6.01
N ASN A 9 25.84 -4.10 -5.57
CA ASN A 9 26.88 -3.42 -6.33
C ASN A 9 27.46 -4.39 -7.36
N PHE A 10 27.67 -3.90 -8.56
CA PHE A 10 28.24 -4.66 -9.66
C PHE A 10 29.42 -3.88 -10.24
N ASP A 11 30.61 -4.47 -10.19
CA ASP A 11 31.84 -3.85 -10.68
C ASP A 11 32.43 -4.68 -11.80
N ILE A 12 32.60 -4.09 -12.97
CA ILE A 12 33.30 -4.70 -14.10
C ILE A 12 34.74 -4.20 -14.06
N LEU A 13 35.70 -5.13 -13.96
CA LEU A 13 37.10 -4.83 -13.72
C LEU A 13 38.00 -5.54 -14.72
N GLN A 14 39.09 -4.87 -15.10
CA GLN A 14 40.13 -5.44 -15.96
C GLN A 14 41.47 -5.69 -15.29
N THR A 15 41.61 -5.26 -14.03
CA THR A 15 42.89 -5.31 -13.32
C THR A 15 42.85 -6.34 -12.21
N LYS A 16 43.73 -7.35 -12.29
CA LYS A 16 43.86 -8.42 -11.28
C LYS A 16 43.94 -7.89 -9.84
N LYS A 17 44.78 -6.87 -9.59
CA LYS A 17 44.93 -6.25 -8.26
C LYS A 17 43.62 -5.69 -7.70
N ARG A 18 42.75 -5.12 -8.55
CA ARG A 18 41.43 -4.61 -8.11
C ARG A 18 40.45 -5.75 -7.85
N VAL A 19 40.47 -6.79 -8.68
CA VAL A 19 39.64 -7.99 -8.50
C VAL A 19 39.97 -8.66 -7.16
N GLU A 20 41.25 -8.93 -6.89
CA GLU A 20 41.72 -9.52 -5.62
C GLU A 20 41.29 -8.70 -4.41
N LYS A 21 41.43 -7.36 -4.49
CA LYS A 21 40.96 -6.44 -3.45
C LYS A 21 39.45 -6.55 -3.19
N LEU A 22 38.63 -6.67 -4.25
CA LEU A 22 37.18 -6.77 -4.11
C LEU A 22 36.73 -8.16 -3.65
N VAL A 23 37.43 -9.23 -4.04
CA VAL A 23 37.16 -10.60 -3.58
C VAL A 23 37.51 -10.77 -2.10
N ALA A 24 38.60 -10.16 -1.64
CA ALA A 24 38.97 -10.14 -0.22
C ALA A 24 38.04 -9.27 0.65
N SER A 25 37.12 -8.51 0.05
CA SER A 25 36.19 -7.66 0.80
C SER A 25 35.11 -8.50 1.49
N PRO A 26 34.70 -8.18 2.73
CA PRO A 26 33.55 -8.82 3.36
C PRO A 26 32.22 -8.54 2.64
N ALA A 27 32.20 -7.55 1.73
CA ALA A 27 31.05 -7.27 0.88
C ALA A 27 30.96 -8.21 -0.34
N PHE A 28 31.96 -9.05 -0.59
CA PHE A 28 31.98 -9.96 -1.73
C PHE A 28 30.78 -10.91 -1.71
N HIS A 29 30.19 -11.14 -2.89
CA HIS A 29 29.11 -12.11 -3.05
C HIS A 29 29.47 -13.18 -4.08
N ALA A 30 29.85 -12.76 -5.28
CA ALA A 30 30.19 -13.65 -6.38
C ALA A 30 31.06 -12.90 -7.40
N PHE A 31 31.74 -13.62 -8.28
CA PHE A 31 32.33 -13.03 -9.48
C PHE A 31 32.03 -13.91 -10.70
N THR A 32 32.08 -13.31 -11.88
CA THR A 32 31.92 -13.97 -13.17
C THR A 32 33.02 -13.48 -14.09
N ILE A 33 33.77 -14.40 -14.67
CA ILE A 33 34.80 -14.09 -15.66
C ILE A 33 34.10 -14.10 -17.02
N PHE A 34 34.18 -12.98 -17.76
CA PHE A 34 33.60 -12.87 -19.10
C PHE A 34 34.63 -13.18 -20.18
N ASP A 35 35.86 -12.72 -19.98
CA ASP A 35 37.02 -13.00 -20.83
C ASP A 35 38.32 -12.93 -20.00
N ASP A 36 39.46 -13.19 -20.65
CA ASP A 36 40.79 -13.22 -19.99
C ASP A 36 41.17 -11.88 -19.31
N THR A 37 40.53 -10.80 -19.72
CA THR A 37 40.79 -9.45 -19.24
C THR A 37 39.64 -8.87 -18.42
N VAL A 38 38.41 -9.38 -18.49
CA VAL A 38 37.22 -8.76 -17.90
C VAL A 38 36.57 -9.71 -16.89
N VAL A 39 36.49 -9.23 -15.64
CA VAL A 39 35.81 -9.92 -14.54
C VAL A 39 34.76 -9.01 -13.94
N ALA A 40 33.53 -9.52 -13.81
CA ALA A 40 32.50 -8.90 -12.99
C ALA A 40 32.59 -9.39 -11.56
N VAL A 41 32.53 -8.47 -10.59
CA VAL A 41 32.43 -8.79 -9.17
C VAL A 41 31.11 -8.24 -8.64
N GLN A 42 30.29 -9.14 -8.11
CA GLN A 42 29.05 -8.84 -7.41
C GLN A 42 29.35 -8.64 -5.93
N ARG A 43 28.82 -7.55 -5.36
CA ARG A 43 29.01 -7.21 -3.95
C ARG A 43 27.69 -6.86 -3.29
N LYS A 44 27.51 -7.28 -2.04
CA LYS A 44 26.40 -6.88 -1.19
C LYS A 44 26.54 -5.40 -0.83
N LEU A 45 25.42 -4.70 -0.74
CA LEU A 45 25.38 -3.37 -0.15
C LEU A 45 25.63 -3.49 1.37
N THR A 46 26.71 -2.88 1.87
CA THR A 46 27.08 -2.92 3.29
C THR A 46 26.37 -1.85 4.12
N LYS A 47 25.95 -0.77 3.47
CA LYS A 47 25.13 0.29 4.05
C LYS A 47 23.99 0.59 3.09
N LEU A 48 22.79 0.69 3.63
CA LEU A 48 21.59 1.00 2.86
C LEU A 48 20.82 2.12 3.55
N CYS A 49 20.63 3.22 2.84
CA CYS A 49 19.76 4.31 3.29
C CYS A 49 18.33 4.04 2.83
N LEU A 50 17.39 3.94 3.78
CA LEU A 50 15.97 3.76 3.50
C LEU A 50 15.30 5.13 3.40
N ASN A 51 15.52 5.83 2.28
CA ASN A 51 15.00 7.17 2.02
C ASN A 51 13.63 7.18 1.29
N ARG A 52 12.94 6.04 1.25
CA ARG A 52 11.63 5.89 0.60
C ARG A 52 10.60 5.50 1.66
N PRO A 53 9.39 6.10 1.68
CA PRO A 53 8.39 5.83 2.69
C PRO A 53 7.62 4.52 2.42
N ILE A 54 8.31 3.43 2.08
CA ILE A 54 7.68 2.15 1.72
C ILE A 54 6.92 1.57 2.91
N GLN A 55 7.56 1.54 4.08
CA GLN A 55 6.99 0.98 5.30
C GLN A 55 5.85 1.86 5.84
N VAL A 56 6.02 3.19 5.76
CA VAL A 56 4.99 4.14 6.16
C VAL A 56 3.77 4.02 5.23
N GLY A 57 4.00 3.98 3.91
CA GLY A 57 2.94 3.76 2.93
C GLY A 57 2.21 2.43 3.13
N PHE A 58 2.95 1.35 3.45
CA PHE A 58 2.34 0.08 3.82
C PHE A 58 1.47 0.20 5.08
N ALA A 59 1.97 0.82 6.14
CA ALA A 59 1.22 0.99 7.39
C ALA A 59 -0.07 1.79 7.18
N ILE A 60 0.01 2.92 6.45
CA ILE A 60 -1.15 3.73 6.10
C ILE A 60 -2.17 2.90 5.31
N LEU A 61 -1.72 2.17 4.28
CA LEU A 61 -2.60 1.31 3.50
C LEU A 61 -3.30 0.24 4.35
N GLN A 62 -2.59 -0.38 5.30
CA GLN A 62 -3.23 -1.34 6.20
C GLN A 62 -4.25 -0.69 7.12
N LEU A 63 -3.94 0.50 7.66
CA LEU A 63 -4.89 1.25 8.48
C LEU A 63 -6.14 1.63 7.69
N SER A 64 -5.98 2.15 6.46
CA SER A 64 -7.11 2.45 5.58
C SER A 64 -8.01 1.24 5.34
N LYS A 65 -7.44 0.05 5.14
CA LYS A 65 -8.22 -1.20 5.00
C LYS A 65 -8.98 -1.54 6.28
N VAL A 66 -8.36 -1.36 7.46
CA VAL A 66 -9.05 -1.60 8.74
C VAL A 66 -10.28 -0.70 8.87
N PHE A 67 -10.18 0.59 8.53
CA PHE A 67 -11.34 1.48 8.54
C PHE A 67 -12.44 1.04 7.55
N MET A 68 -12.07 0.68 6.32
CA MET A 68 -13.03 0.20 5.32
C MET A 68 -13.72 -1.10 5.76
N TYR A 69 -12.97 -2.03 6.33
CA TYR A 69 -13.50 -3.30 6.84
C TYR A 69 -14.35 -3.12 8.07
N ASP A 70 -13.98 -2.22 8.99
CA ASP A 70 -14.82 -1.89 10.13
C ASP A 70 -16.18 -1.37 9.67
N PHE A 71 -16.21 -0.42 8.72
CA PHE A 71 -17.46 0.05 8.16
C PHE A 71 -18.27 -1.07 7.46
N HIS A 72 -17.61 -1.91 6.64
CA HIS A 72 -18.28 -3.01 5.96
C HIS A 72 -18.89 -4.03 6.92
N TYR A 73 -18.09 -4.59 7.83
CA TYR A 73 -18.52 -5.67 8.71
C TYR A 73 -19.35 -5.17 9.90
N ASN A 74 -18.95 -4.06 10.52
CA ASN A 74 -19.59 -3.58 11.75
C ASN A 74 -20.73 -2.58 11.52
N VAL A 75 -20.88 -2.01 10.33
CA VAL A 75 -22.00 -1.10 10.01
C VAL A 75 -22.92 -1.70 8.95
N ILE A 76 -22.42 -1.92 7.74
CA ILE A 76 -23.26 -2.36 6.61
C ILE A 76 -23.81 -3.78 6.83
N LEU A 77 -22.95 -4.76 7.11
CA LEU A 77 -23.40 -6.14 7.31
C LEU A 77 -24.21 -6.33 8.60
N LYS A 78 -23.92 -5.58 9.67
CA LYS A 78 -24.76 -5.62 10.88
C LYS A 78 -26.16 -5.06 10.62
N LYS A 79 -26.29 -4.02 9.80
CA LYS A 79 -27.59 -3.39 9.52
C LYS A 79 -28.41 -4.16 8.49
N TYR A 80 -27.79 -4.63 7.41
CA TYR A 80 -28.50 -5.18 6.26
C TYR A 80 -28.36 -6.69 6.10
N GLY A 81 -27.33 -7.31 6.68
CA GLY A 81 -27.08 -8.74 6.57
C GLY A 81 -27.02 -9.21 5.11
N ASP A 82 -27.86 -10.19 4.78
CA ASP A 82 -28.03 -10.78 3.45
C ASP A 82 -28.65 -9.82 2.41
N LYS A 83 -29.22 -8.69 2.85
CA LYS A 83 -29.80 -7.67 1.97
C LYS A 83 -28.78 -6.70 1.39
N ALA A 84 -27.53 -6.75 1.83
CA ALA A 84 -26.44 -5.96 1.27
C ALA A 84 -25.47 -6.87 0.51
N ARG A 85 -25.19 -6.50 -0.74
CA ARG A 85 -24.20 -7.16 -1.59
C ARG A 85 -23.12 -6.15 -1.96
N LEU A 86 -21.88 -6.44 -1.54
CA LEU A 86 -20.71 -5.66 -1.95
C LEU A 86 -20.37 -5.99 -3.41
N LEU A 87 -20.45 -4.99 -4.28
CA LEU A 87 -20.23 -5.13 -5.73
C LEU A 87 -18.78 -4.82 -6.12
N LEU A 88 -18.20 -3.78 -5.53
CA LEU A 88 -16.86 -3.30 -5.84
C LEU A 88 -16.19 -2.68 -4.62
N ILE A 89 -14.86 -2.86 -4.55
CA ILE A 89 -13.97 -2.16 -3.63
C ILE A 89 -12.95 -1.42 -4.48
N ASP A 90 -12.77 -0.12 -4.23
CA ASP A 90 -11.65 0.67 -4.75
C ASP A 90 -10.80 1.23 -3.58
N THR A 91 -9.85 2.10 -3.86
CA THR A 91 -8.84 2.65 -2.93
C THR A 91 -9.45 3.29 -1.69
N ASP A 92 -10.58 3.97 -1.86
CA ASP A 92 -11.27 4.75 -0.83
C ASP A 92 -12.79 4.62 -0.89
N SER A 93 -13.32 3.69 -1.69
CA SER A 93 -14.76 3.54 -1.89
C SER A 93 -15.24 2.08 -1.90
N LEU A 94 -16.50 1.92 -1.50
CA LEU A 94 -17.22 0.65 -1.48
C LEU A 94 -18.54 0.85 -2.24
N CYS A 95 -18.80 0.01 -3.23
CA CYS A 95 -20.05 0.02 -3.98
C CYS A 95 -20.94 -1.13 -3.51
N TYR A 96 -22.17 -0.81 -3.11
CA TYR A 96 -23.13 -1.79 -2.62
C TYR A 96 -24.41 -1.77 -3.45
N GLU A 97 -24.99 -2.95 -3.61
CA GLU A 97 -26.42 -3.11 -3.82
C GLU A 97 -27.07 -3.39 -2.47
N ILE A 98 -28.09 -2.62 -2.10
CA ILE A 98 -28.78 -2.75 -0.81
C ILE A 98 -30.29 -2.83 -1.05
N ALA A 99 -30.91 -3.92 -0.61
CA ALA A 99 -32.36 -4.08 -0.62
C ALA A 99 -32.97 -3.50 0.67
N THR A 100 -33.52 -2.29 0.58
CA THR A 100 -34.24 -1.61 1.68
C THR A 100 -35.44 -0.82 1.16
N LYS A 101 -36.35 -0.43 2.07
CA LYS A 101 -37.53 0.38 1.74
C LYS A 101 -37.16 1.82 1.42
N ASP A 102 -36.23 2.40 2.18
CA ASP A 102 -35.82 3.79 2.05
C ASP A 102 -34.39 3.96 2.60
N LEU A 103 -33.43 4.07 1.68
CA LEU A 103 -32.02 4.17 2.02
C LEU A 103 -31.69 5.48 2.77
N TYR A 104 -32.39 6.57 2.46
CA TYR A 104 -32.15 7.86 3.11
C TYR A 104 -32.63 7.85 4.57
N LYS A 105 -33.78 7.23 4.85
CA LYS A 105 -34.20 7.00 6.25
C LYS A 105 -33.24 6.10 6.99
N ASP A 106 -32.70 5.08 6.32
CA ASP A 106 -31.69 4.24 6.92
C ASP A 106 -30.42 5.01 7.26
N PHE A 107 -29.97 5.90 6.37
CA PHE A 107 -28.82 6.77 6.59
C PHE A 107 -29.07 7.75 7.73
N GLU A 108 -30.31 8.18 7.92
CA GLU A 108 -30.72 9.02 9.04
C GLU A 108 -30.41 8.40 10.41
N SER A 109 -30.55 7.08 10.55
CA SER A 109 -30.30 6.39 11.81
C SER A 109 -28.83 6.12 12.08
N MET A 110 -27.94 6.42 11.14
CA MET A 110 -26.50 6.12 11.21
C MET A 110 -25.66 7.27 10.66
N LYS A 111 -26.15 8.51 10.85
CA LYS A 111 -25.55 9.76 10.35
C LYS A 111 -24.07 9.89 10.69
N GLN A 112 -23.65 9.39 11.85
CA GLN A 112 -22.26 9.48 12.33
C GLN A 112 -21.22 8.87 11.39
N TYR A 113 -21.62 8.00 10.45
CA TYR A 113 -20.70 7.39 9.48
C TYR A 113 -20.65 8.09 8.12
N PHE A 114 -21.45 9.14 7.92
CA PHE A 114 -21.60 9.78 6.60
C PHE A 114 -21.40 11.29 6.68
N ASP A 115 -20.73 11.81 5.65
CA ASP A 115 -20.69 13.23 5.36
C ASP A 115 -21.83 13.59 4.39
N PHE A 116 -22.79 14.39 4.86
CA PHE A 116 -23.90 14.92 4.06
C PHE A 116 -23.73 16.39 3.70
N SER A 117 -22.54 16.96 3.90
CA SER A 117 -22.26 18.38 3.68
C SER A 117 -22.39 18.81 2.21
N TYR A 118 -22.30 17.84 1.30
CA TYR A 118 -22.44 18.03 -0.14
C TYR A 118 -23.89 17.86 -0.65
N TYR A 119 -24.85 17.54 0.22
CA TYR A 119 -26.25 17.47 -0.19
C TYR A 119 -26.83 18.88 -0.40
N LEU A 120 -27.93 18.95 -1.16
CA LEU A 120 -28.66 20.21 -1.34
C LEU A 120 -29.20 20.68 0.01
N LYS A 121 -29.17 21.99 0.27
CA LYS A 121 -29.55 22.58 1.57
C LYS A 121 -30.98 22.26 2.04
N HIS A 122 -31.88 21.96 1.10
CA HIS A 122 -33.26 21.58 1.39
C HIS A 122 -33.45 20.06 1.58
N HIS A 123 -32.40 19.26 1.40
CA HIS A 123 -32.46 17.82 1.60
C HIS A 123 -32.51 17.51 3.10
N PRO A 124 -33.38 16.59 3.57
CA PRO A 124 -33.56 16.30 5.00
C PRO A 124 -32.28 15.88 5.75
N LEU A 125 -31.36 15.21 5.06
CA LEU A 125 -30.07 14.78 5.62
C LEU A 125 -28.94 15.80 5.55
N TYR A 126 -29.13 16.96 4.91
CA TYR A 126 -28.06 17.96 4.79
C TYR A 126 -27.56 18.40 6.17
N SER A 127 -26.26 18.22 6.42
CA SER A 127 -25.60 18.58 7.69
C SER A 127 -24.11 18.81 7.47
N HIS A 128 -23.51 19.69 8.29
CA HIS A 128 -22.07 19.96 8.31
C HIS A 128 -21.34 19.27 9.48
N GLU A 129 -22.04 18.43 10.25
CA GLU A 129 -21.52 17.84 11.50
C GLU A 129 -20.29 16.94 11.29
N ASN A 130 -20.26 16.16 10.20
CA ASN A 130 -19.19 15.19 9.91
C ASN A 130 -18.26 15.62 8.77
N LYS A 131 -18.18 16.92 8.48
CA LYS A 131 -17.28 17.46 7.45
C LYS A 131 -15.82 17.45 7.92
#